data_AF-A0A3D9DSG4-F1
#
_entry.id   AF-A0A3D9DSG4-F1
#
_cell.length_a   1.000
_cell.length_b   1.000
_cell.length_c   1.000
_cell.angle_alpha   90.00
_cell.angle_beta   90.00
_cell.angle_gamma   90.00
#
_symmetry.space_group_name_H-M   'P 1'
#
loop_
_entity.id
_entity.type
_entity.pdbx_description
1 polymer ?
#
loop_
_entity_poly.entity_id
_entity_poly.type
_entity_poly.pdbx_seq_one_letter_code
_entity_poly.pdbx_strand_id
1 'polypeptide(L)'
;MLTSIRTRILVFCLAIVLLALTLTGIATYQVTSRYNTEAISRSQAEVAEGYTMAISDWSNAKKAVVEATGRQALTEDALSRFILAADAGDMITVYAGFNDNRYITSDVDWDIPPTYQPTQRPWYQQALAAGHTIATLPYMDASSGKLVVSFASPIVRDGQTLGVISSDVAMDRVIETVNAIDPTPHSHAFMVNSDGIMIAHADKSLILKPATELDASLTPAALAQMSGTEALRDVTLRGQDMLVSAVPIEDTNWTLVMALDRKEAMAGMVSLVKTTVIALVVVGIIAALLIWALLTPIFRRMHEVRDAMRDVSEGEGDLTQRLPLSTRDDEVNQIARSFNRFVERIDHVMRDVRDSSENVRMASSEISTGSMDLSRRTETTAASLEQSAAAMEQLTSTVANSTESSRHAAQLTAQATQSAEEGGQVMTEVVGTMRDISTSSSEMANIIGVIDSIAFQTNLLALNASVEAARAGEQGRGFAVVAAEVRTLANRSTQAAQDIKKLIDDSVAKTANGQTLVQRAGERMEDIVSQIKRVNGLISEVTTAANEQSTGISQVNQAVTQLDQMTQENAALVEESAAASDSLSQEAQRLTQIIGVFRLSERAPS
;
A
#
# COMPACT_ATOMS: atom_id res chain seq x y z
N MET A 1 8.59 -6.55 -25.77
CA MET A 1 8.70 -5.08 -25.82
C MET A 1 7.32 -4.44 -25.99
N LEU A 2 6.54 -4.29 -24.91
CA LEU A 2 5.34 -3.43 -24.80
C LEU A 2 5.13 -3.17 -23.30
N THR A 3 5.78 -2.14 -22.76
CA THR A 3 5.81 -1.88 -21.30
C THR A 3 4.61 -1.08 -20.80
N SER A 4 4.00 -0.24 -21.65
CA SER A 4 2.83 0.56 -21.28
C SER A 4 1.51 -0.18 -21.56
N ILE A 5 0.58 -0.16 -20.59
CA ILE A 5 -0.79 -0.66 -20.74
C ILE A 5 -1.48 0.04 -21.92
N ARG A 6 -1.22 1.34 -22.13
CA ARG A 6 -1.72 2.11 -23.28
C ARG A 6 -1.36 1.45 -24.61
N THR A 7 -0.09 1.06 -24.77
CA THR A 7 0.39 0.45 -26.02
C THR A 7 -0.18 -0.96 -26.19
N ARG A 8 -0.36 -1.72 -25.11
CA ARG A 8 -0.98 -3.06 -25.18
C ARG A 8 -2.44 -2.99 -25.63
N ILE A 9 -3.23 -2.07 -25.07
CA ILE A 9 -4.65 -1.88 -25.46
C ILE A 9 -4.74 -1.43 -26.93
N LEU A 10 -3.91 -0.45 -27.34
CA LEU A 10 -3.86 0.02 -28.73
C LEU A 10 -3.55 -1.12 -29.71
N VAL A 11 -2.51 -1.90 -29.44
CA VAL A 11 -2.10 -3.02 -30.29
C VAL A 11 -3.19 -4.09 -30.34
N PHE A 12 -3.82 -4.41 -29.21
CA PHE A 12 -4.86 -5.44 -29.15
C PHE A 12 -6.13 -5.02 -29.91
N CYS A 13 -6.63 -3.80 -29.69
CA CYS A 13 -7.79 -3.29 -30.42
C CYS A 13 -7.52 -3.17 -31.92
N LEU A 14 -6.34 -2.70 -32.32
CA LEU A 14 -5.96 -2.62 -33.74
C LEU A 14 -5.83 -4.01 -34.37
N ALA A 15 -5.26 -4.98 -33.65
CA ALA A 15 -5.16 -6.36 -34.11
C ALA A 15 -6.53 -6.99 -34.35
N ILE A 16 -7.51 -6.77 -33.47
CA ILE A 16 -8.89 -7.26 -33.66
C ILE A 16 -9.50 -6.66 -34.93
N VAL A 17 -9.39 -5.34 -35.12
CA VAL A 17 -9.96 -4.66 -36.31
C VAL A 17 -9.31 -5.17 -37.59
N LEU A 18 -7.98 -5.28 -37.62
CA LEU A 18 -7.26 -5.79 -38.79
C LEU A 18 -7.57 -7.25 -39.06
N LEU A 19 -7.70 -8.09 -38.03
CA LEU A 19 -8.07 -9.50 -38.18
C LEU A 19 -9.50 -9.64 -38.73
N ALA A 20 -10.44 -8.87 -38.23
CA ALA A 20 -11.82 -8.90 -38.72
C ALA A 20 -11.90 -8.49 -40.21
N LEU A 21 -11.26 -7.38 -40.57
CA LEU A 21 -11.26 -6.88 -41.95
C LEU A 21 -10.53 -7.81 -42.93
N THR A 22 -9.43 -8.44 -42.50
CA THR A 22 -8.70 -9.40 -43.34
C THR A 22 -9.51 -10.68 -43.57
N LEU A 23 -10.16 -11.21 -42.54
CA LEU A 23 -11.08 -12.35 -42.67
C LEU A 23 -12.24 -12.03 -43.62
N THR A 24 -12.86 -10.84 -43.49
CA THR A 24 -13.93 -10.42 -44.42
C THR A 24 -13.41 -10.29 -45.85
N GLY A 25 -12.25 -9.66 -46.06
CA GLY A 25 -11.64 -9.52 -47.39
C GLY A 25 -11.33 -10.85 -48.06
N ILE A 26 -10.80 -11.83 -47.30
CA ILE A 26 -10.55 -13.19 -47.79
C ILE A 26 -11.87 -13.87 -48.19
N ALA A 27 -12.89 -13.77 -47.34
CA ALA A 27 -14.20 -14.37 -47.63
C ALA A 27 -14.84 -13.76 -48.89
N THR A 28 -14.82 -12.43 -49.03
CA THR A 28 -15.33 -11.73 -50.22
C THR A 28 -14.57 -12.15 -51.48
N TYR A 29 -13.23 -12.19 -51.44
CA TYR A 29 -12.42 -12.63 -52.58
C TYR A 29 -12.76 -14.06 -53.01
N GLN A 30 -12.86 -14.99 -52.07
CA GLN A 30 -13.20 -16.39 -52.38
C GLN A 30 -14.58 -16.52 -53.03
N VAL A 31 -15.58 -15.80 -52.52
CA VAL A 31 -16.93 -15.81 -53.08
C VAL A 31 -16.94 -15.20 -54.48
N THR A 32 -16.39 -14.00 -54.65
CA THR A 32 -16.44 -13.30 -55.93
C THR A 32 -15.59 -13.98 -57.01
N SER A 33 -14.44 -14.57 -56.65
CA SER A 33 -13.60 -15.30 -57.60
C SER A 33 -14.30 -16.54 -58.18
N ARG A 34 -15.09 -17.25 -57.36
CA ARG A 34 -15.88 -18.40 -57.84
C ARG A 34 -16.94 -17.95 -58.84
N TYR A 35 -17.74 -16.96 -58.46
CA TYR A 35 -18.78 -16.41 -59.34
C TYR A 35 -18.21 -15.83 -60.64
N ASN A 36 -17.06 -15.16 -60.59
CA ASN A 36 -16.43 -14.59 -61.78
C ASN A 36 -15.95 -15.67 -62.76
N THR A 37 -15.37 -16.76 -62.24
CA THR A 37 -14.91 -17.88 -63.07
C THR A 37 -16.09 -18.61 -63.71
N GLU A 38 -17.16 -18.85 -62.96
CA GLU A 38 -18.41 -19.44 -63.47
C GLU A 38 -19.07 -18.53 -64.52
N ALA A 39 -19.11 -17.22 -64.30
CA ALA A 39 -19.68 -16.26 -65.23
C ALA A 39 -18.92 -16.22 -66.56
N ILE A 40 -17.59 -16.24 -66.53
CA ILE A 40 -16.75 -16.26 -67.74
C ILE A 40 -16.93 -17.57 -68.48
N SER A 41 -16.91 -18.70 -67.77
CA SER A 41 -17.14 -20.04 -68.33
C SER A 41 -18.50 -20.13 -69.05
N ARG A 42 -19.59 -19.66 -68.43
CA ARG A 42 -20.92 -19.61 -69.06
C ARG A 42 -20.98 -18.67 -70.25
N SER A 43 -20.50 -17.44 -70.11
CA SER A 43 -20.50 -16.47 -71.21
C SER A 43 -19.69 -16.97 -72.40
N GLN A 44 -18.58 -17.65 -72.14
CA GLN A 44 -17.76 -18.27 -73.18
C GLN A 44 -18.51 -19.44 -73.82
N ALA A 45 -19.16 -20.31 -73.06
CA ALA A 45 -19.98 -21.40 -73.62
C ALA A 45 -21.11 -20.86 -74.53
N GLU A 46 -21.84 -19.83 -74.09
CA GLU A 46 -22.91 -19.19 -74.86
C GLU A 46 -22.41 -18.57 -76.18
N VAL A 47 -21.26 -17.87 -76.14
CA VAL A 47 -20.63 -17.31 -77.34
C VAL A 47 -20.16 -18.43 -78.28
N ALA A 48 -19.55 -19.48 -77.74
CA ALA A 48 -19.11 -20.65 -78.53
C ALA A 48 -20.29 -21.27 -79.28
N GLU A 49 -21.37 -21.55 -78.54
CA GLU A 49 -22.57 -22.23 -79.02
C GLU A 49 -23.19 -21.45 -80.19
N GLY A 50 -23.28 -20.12 -80.08
CA GLY A 50 -23.78 -19.27 -81.15
C GLY A 50 -22.97 -19.38 -82.45
N TYR A 51 -21.63 -19.38 -82.36
CA TYR A 51 -20.77 -19.52 -83.53
C TYR A 51 -20.74 -20.95 -84.08
N THR A 52 -20.72 -21.98 -83.22
CA THR A 52 -20.75 -23.37 -83.67
C THR A 52 -22.07 -23.70 -84.36
N MET A 53 -23.20 -23.15 -83.89
CA MET A 53 -24.50 -23.29 -84.53
C MET A 53 -24.50 -22.65 -85.93
N ALA A 54 -23.97 -21.42 -86.06
CA ALA A 54 -23.87 -20.76 -87.35
C ALA A 54 -22.99 -21.52 -88.36
N ILE A 55 -21.86 -22.10 -87.91
CA ILE A 55 -20.98 -22.90 -88.77
C ILE A 55 -21.63 -24.26 -89.12
N SER A 56 -22.36 -24.88 -88.19
CA SER A 56 -23.10 -26.12 -88.41
C SER A 56 -24.23 -25.91 -89.44
N ASP A 57 -25.04 -24.86 -89.28
CA ASP A 57 -26.10 -24.50 -90.23
C ASP A 57 -25.55 -24.21 -91.62
N TRP A 58 -24.44 -23.47 -91.70
CA TRP A 58 -23.73 -23.21 -92.95
C TRP A 58 -23.24 -24.51 -93.61
N SER A 59 -22.61 -25.39 -92.85
CA SER A 59 -22.11 -26.69 -93.32
C SER A 59 -23.26 -27.56 -93.84
N ASN A 60 -24.36 -27.65 -93.08
CA ASN A 60 -25.53 -28.43 -93.44
C ASN A 60 -26.25 -27.88 -94.67
N ALA A 61 -26.30 -26.55 -94.85
CA ALA A 61 -26.82 -25.94 -96.07
C ALA A 61 -26.00 -26.34 -97.30
N LYS A 62 -24.65 -26.34 -97.22
CA LYS A 62 -23.79 -26.78 -98.34
C LYS A 62 -23.95 -28.27 -98.63
N LYS A 63 -24.02 -29.12 -97.59
CA LYS A 63 -24.31 -30.56 -97.76
C LYS A 63 -25.65 -30.80 -98.48
N ALA A 64 -26.70 -30.09 -98.08
CA ALA A 64 -28.03 -30.23 -98.67
C ALA A 64 -28.04 -29.90 -100.17
N VAL A 65 -27.31 -28.86 -100.59
CA VAL A 65 -27.15 -28.52 -102.01
C VAL A 65 -26.42 -29.64 -102.76
N VAL A 66 -25.34 -30.20 -102.21
CA VAL A 66 -24.60 -31.33 -102.82
C VAL A 66 -25.48 -32.57 -102.95
N GLU A 67 -26.22 -32.94 -101.91
CA GLU A 67 -27.13 -34.08 -101.91
C GLU A 67 -28.27 -33.93 -102.93
N ALA A 68 -28.89 -32.76 -102.97
CA ALA A 68 -29.97 -32.46 -103.91
C ALA A 68 -29.47 -32.54 -105.36
N THR A 69 -28.27 -32.02 -105.61
CA THR A 69 -27.64 -32.02 -106.94
C THR A 69 -27.18 -33.43 -107.34
N GLY A 70 -26.74 -34.24 -106.38
CA GLY A 70 -26.29 -35.63 -106.59
C GLY A 70 -27.36 -36.51 -107.22
N ARG A 71 -28.62 -36.32 -106.84
CA ARG A 71 -29.77 -37.04 -107.44
C ARG A 71 -29.92 -36.78 -108.94
N GLN A 72 -29.39 -35.67 -109.44
CA GLN A 72 -29.48 -35.26 -110.84
C GLN A 72 -28.21 -35.54 -111.64
N ALA A 73 -27.13 -36.02 -111.00
CA ALA A 73 -25.83 -36.27 -111.62
C ALA A 73 -25.85 -37.33 -112.73
N LEU A 74 -26.92 -38.15 -112.81
CA LEU A 74 -27.09 -39.20 -113.81
C LEU A 74 -28.01 -38.78 -114.98
N THR A 75 -28.46 -37.53 -115.04
CA THR A 75 -29.30 -37.01 -116.14
C THR A 75 -28.43 -36.49 -117.29
N GLU A 76 -28.97 -36.45 -118.52
CA GLU A 76 -28.24 -35.93 -119.70
C GLU A 76 -27.84 -34.45 -119.54
N ASP A 77 -28.56 -33.69 -118.72
CA ASP A 77 -28.34 -32.26 -118.45
C ASP A 77 -27.60 -32.00 -117.11
N ALA A 78 -26.81 -32.96 -116.64
CA ALA A 78 -26.11 -32.86 -115.36
C ALA A 78 -25.20 -31.63 -115.25
N LEU A 79 -24.51 -31.25 -116.33
CA LEU A 79 -23.59 -30.11 -116.35
C LEU A 79 -24.29 -28.78 -116.04
N SER A 80 -25.40 -28.47 -116.72
CA SER A 80 -26.16 -27.22 -116.50
C SER A 80 -26.67 -27.13 -115.05
N ARG A 81 -27.04 -28.26 -114.45
CA ARG A 81 -27.50 -28.35 -113.06
C ARG A 81 -26.35 -28.15 -112.07
N PHE A 82 -25.15 -28.62 -112.40
CA PHE A 82 -23.97 -28.37 -111.57
C PHE A 82 -23.58 -26.90 -111.59
N ILE A 83 -23.63 -26.24 -112.75
CA ILE A 83 -23.40 -24.79 -112.86
C ILE A 83 -24.42 -24.01 -112.03
N LEU A 84 -25.71 -24.35 -112.15
CA LEU A 84 -26.77 -23.70 -111.37
C LEU A 84 -26.60 -23.94 -109.86
N ALA A 85 -26.24 -25.16 -109.45
CA ALA A 85 -25.98 -25.48 -108.04
C ALA A 85 -24.74 -24.77 -107.50
N ALA A 86 -23.71 -24.58 -108.32
CA ALA A 86 -22.51 -23.85 -107.94
C ALA A 86 -22.83 -22.37 -107.66
N ASP A 87 -23.57 -21.72 -108.56
CA ASP A 87 -23.97 -20.31 -108.43
C ASP A 87 -24.97 -20.11 -107.29
N ALA A 88 -26.08 -20.87 -107.27
CA ALA A 88 -27.12 -20.74 -106.25
C ALA A 88 -26.65 -21.19 -104.85
N GLY A 89 -25.73 -22.15 -104.80
CA GLY A 89 -25.16 -22.70 -103.58
C GLY A 89 -23.99 -21.90 -103.03
N ASP A 90 -23.52 -20.86 -103.71
CA ASP A 90 -22.29 -20.13 -103.39
C ASP A 90 -21.11 -21.10 -103.17
N MET A 91 -20.81 -21.86 -104.22
CA MET A 91 -19.78 -22.88 -104.26
C MET A 91 -18.79 -22.54 -105.38
N ILE A 92 -17.51 -22.87 -105.18
CA ILE A 92 -16.47 -22.62 -106.20
C ILE A 92 -16.76 -23.48 -107.43
N THR A 93 -16.98 -24.78 -107.20
CA THR A 93 -17.26 -25.75 -108.27
C THR A 93 -18.14 -26.86 -107.72
N VAL A 94 -19.02 -27.40 -108.56
CA VAL A 94 -19.77 -28.64 -108.31
C VAL A 94 -19.37 -29.65 -109.37
N TYR A 95 -19.00 -30.85 -108.95
CA TYR A 95 -18.49 -31.88 -109.84
C TYR A 95 -18.84 -33.28 -109.38
N ALA A 96 -18.85 -34.23 -110.31
CA ALA A 96 -19.09 -35.64 -110.02
C ALA A 96 -18.02 -36.51 -110.68
N GLY A 97 -17.45 -37.42 -109.89
CA GLY A 97 -16.63 -38.51 -110.37
C GLY A 97 -17.43 -39.80 -110.37
N PHE A 98 -17.19 -40.67 -111.35
CA PHE A 98 -17.85 -41.97 -111.46
C PHE A 98 -16.84 -43.12 -111.38
N ASN A 99 -17.32 -44.33 -111.08
CA ASN A 99 -16.48 -45.52 -110.95
C ASN A 99 -15.71 -45.88 -112.24
N ASP A 100 -16.19 -45.44 -113.40
CA ASP A 100 -15.54 -45.58 -114.71
C ASP A 100 -14.48 -44.50 -114.99
N ASN A 101 -14.11 -43.72 -113.96
CA ASN A 101 -13.22 -42.56 -114.02
C ASN A 101 -13.72 -41.38 -114.86
N ARG A 102 -14.98 -41.39 -115.31
CA ARG A 102 -15.60 -40.20 -115.89
C ARG A 102 -15.71 -39.10 -114.84
N TYR A 103 -15.49 -37.87 -115.28
CA TYR A 103 -15.56 -36.69 -114.43
C TYR A 103 -16.37 -35.60 -115.13
N ILE A 104 -17.33 -35.02 -114.44
CA ILE A 104 -18.17 -33.91 -114.90
C ILE A 104 -17.99 -32.78 -113.90
N THR A 105 -17.68 -31.58 -114.36
CA THR A 105 -17.47 -30.41 -113.49
C THR A 105 -18.21 -29.20 -114.04
N SER A 106 -18.72 -28.36 -113.13
CA SER A 106 -19.27 -27.04 -113.46
C SER A 106 -18.19 -26.05 -113.90
N ASP A 107 -16.91 -26.33 -113.62
CA ASP A 107 -15.79 -25.52 -114.11
C ASP A 107 -15.49 -25.89 -115.57
N VAL A 108 -16.15 -25.16 -116.48
CA VAL A 108 -16.02 -25.37 -117.92
C VAL A 108 -14.69 -24.88 -118.49
N ASP A 109 -13.96 -24.05 -117.75
CA ASP A 109 -12.68 -23.47 -118.18
C ASP A 109 -11.48 -24.31 -117.72
N TRP A 110 -11.70 -25.32 -116.88
CA TRP A 110 -10.64 -26.20 -116.39
C TRP A 110 -10.25 -27.28 -117.41
N ASP A 111 -9.02 -27.18 -117.94
CA ASP A 111 -8.42 -28.22 -118.77
C ASP A 111 -7.97 -29.41 -117.90
N ILE A 112 -8.86 -30.41 -117.78
CA ILE A 112 -8.66 -31.57 -116.90
C ILE A 112 -7.41 -32.34 -117.34
N PRO A 113 -6.35 -32.45 -116.51
CA PRO A 113 -5.16 -33.18 -116.88
C PRO A 113 -5.47 -34.64 -117.22
N PRO A 114 -4.88 -35.24 -118.27
CA PRO A 114 -5.11 -36.64 -118.62
C PRO A 114 -4.77 -37.64 -117.50
N THR A 115 -3.96 -37.22 -116.53
CA THR A 115 -3.58 -37.99 -115.34
C THR A 115 -4.57 -37.86 -114.17
N TYR A 116 -5.58 -37.01 -114.29
CA TYR A 116 -6.56 -36.80 -113.23
C TYR A 116 -7.49 -38.00 -113.09
N GLN A 117 -7.51 -38.61 -111.90
CA GLN A 117 -8.42 -39.70 -111.57
C GLN A 117 -9.30 -39.28 -110.39
N PRO A 118 -10.62 -39.06 -110.59
CA PRO A 118 -11.49 -38.61 -109.51
C PRO A 118 -11.57 -39.62 -108.35
N THR A 119 -11.48 -40.92 -108.67
CA THR A 119 -11.52 -42.02 -107.70
C THR A 119 -10.34 -42.04 -106.72
N GLN A 120 -9.22 -41.40 -107.05
CA GLN A 120 -8.04 -41.29 -106.17
C GLN A 120 -8.05 -40.02 -105.30
N ARG A 121 -9.05 -39.15 -105.46
CA ARG A 121 -9.08 -37.87 -104.74
C ARG A 121 -9.61 -38.05 -103.32
N PRO A 122 -9.12 -37.24 -102.35
CA PRO A 122 -9.57 -37.33 -100.96
C PRO A 122 -11.09 -37.23 -100.79
N TRP A 123 -11.76 -36.31 -101.50
CA TRP A 123 -13.21 -36.14 -101.45
C TRP A 123 -13.97 -37.40 -101.89
N TYR A 124 -13.47 -38.12 -102.90
CA TYR A 124 -14.09 -39.34 -103.40
C TYR A 124 -13.92 -40.49 -102.40
N GLN A 125 -12.69 -40.72 -101.94
CA GLN A 125 -12.37 -41.82 -101.02
C GLN A 125 -13.03 -41.63 -99.66
N GLN A 126 -13.03 -40.41 -99.12
CA GLN A 126 -13.63 -40.12 -97.82
C GLN A 126 -15.15 -40.25 -97.87
N ALA A 127 -15.82 -39.73 -98.90
CA ALA A 127 -17.27 -39.85 -99.02
C ALA A 127 -17.71 -41.30 -99.21
N LEU A 128 -16.97 -42.06 -100.02
CA LEU A 128 -17.24 -43.48 -100.23
C LEU A 128 -17.03 -44.29 -98.93
N ALA A 129 -15.98 -44.00 -98.16
CA ALA A 129 -15.73 -44.65 -96.88
C ALA A 129 -16.77 -44.29 -95.82
N ALA A 130 -17.25 -43.04 -95.80
CA ALA A 130 -18.28 -42.58 -94.87
C ALA A 130 -19.67 -43.12 -95.22
N GLY A 131 -19.97 -43.33 -96.50
CA GLY A 131 -21.28 -43.82 -96.97
C GLY A 131 -22.42 -42.80 -96.84
N HIS A 132 -22.13 -41.57 -96.41
CA HIS A 132 -23.05 -40.44 -96.32
C HIS A 132 -22.32 -39.15 -96.73
N THR A 133 -23.05 -38.03 -96.77
CA THR A 133 -22.46 -36.74 -97.09
C THR A 133 -21.53 -36.27 -95.98
N ILE A 134 -20.32 -35.86 -96.37
CA ILE A 134 -19.28 -35.38 -95.46
C ILE A 134 -18.74 -34.02 -95.90
N ALA A 135 -18.11 -33.32 -94.96
CA ALA A 135 -17.13 -32.28 -95.27
C ALA A 135 -15.73 -32.90 -95.18
N THR A 136 -14.90 -32.71 -96.19
CA THR A 136 -13.53 -33.21 -96.16
C THR A 136 -12.66 -32.39 -95.21
N LEU A 137 -11.46 -32.90 -94.92
CA LEU A 137 -10.38 -32.04 -94.44
C LEU A 137 -10.04 -30.98 -95.50
N PRO A 138 -9.57 -29.80 -95.12
CA PRO A 138 -9.13 -28.81 -96.08
C PRO A 138 -7.97 -29.33 -96.91
N TYR A 139 -8.03 -29.15 -98.21
CA TYR A 139 -6.95 -29.50 -99.12
C TYR A 139 -6.82 -28.47 -100.24
N MET A 140 -5.70 -28.49 -100.94
CA MET A 140 -5.50 -27.62 -102.09
C MET A 140 -6.29 -28.17 -103.27
N ASP A 141 -7.29 -27.41 -103.68
CA ASP A 141 -8.07 -27.72 -104.87
C ASP A 141 -7.15 -27.81 -106.10
N ALA A 142 -7.40 -28.81 -106.93
CA ALA A 142 -6.63 -29.06 -108.15
C ALA A 142 -6.98 -28.07 -109.27
N SER A 143 -8.16 -27.46 -109.25
CA SER A 143 -8.60 -26.50 -110.29
C SER A 143 -8.16 -25.07 -109.95
N SER A 144 -8.54 -24.57 -108.78
CA SER A 144 -8.31 -23.18 -108.35
C SER A 144 -6.97 -22.96 -107.65
N GLY A 145 -6.32 -24.02 -107.17
CA GLY A 145 -5.12 -23.90 -106.34
C GLY A 145 -5.37 -23.15 -105.03
N LYS A 146 -6.62 -23.09 -104.56
CA LYS A 146 -7.01 -22.52 -103.26
C LYS A 146 -7.22 -23.62 -102.22
N LEU A 147 -7.13 -23.23 -100.95
CA LEU A 147 -7.50 -24.11 -99.85
C LEU A 147 -9.03 -24.20 -99.77
N VAL A 148 -9.56 -25.37 -100.00
CA VAL A 148 -11.01 -25.63 -100.01
C VAL A 148 -11.36 -26.74 -99.05
N VAL A 149 -12.62 -26.75 -98.63
CA VAL A 149 -13.26 -27.95 -98.11
C VAL A 149 -14.27 -28.41 -99.13
N SER A 150 -14.27 -29.71 -99.42
CA SER A 150 -15.30 -30.28 -100.27
C SER A 150 -16.42 -30.85 -99.43
N PHE A 151 -17.64 -30.52 -99.81
CA PHE A 151 -18.81 -31.29 -99.39
C PHE A 151 -19.00 -32.41 -100.40
N ALA A 152 -18.94 -33.66 -99.96
CA ALA A 152 -18.91 -34.82 -100.85
C ALA A 152 -19.96 -35.85 -100.43
N SER A 153 -20.75 -36.33 -101.38
CA SER A 153 -21.86 -37.25 -101.16
C SER A 153 -21.81 -38.41 -102.16
N PRO A 154 -21.94 -39.67 -101.70
CA PRO A 154 -22.07 -40.82 -102.60
C PRO A 154 -23.31 -40.70 -103.50
N ILE A 155 -23.13 -40.92 -104.81
CA ILE A 155 -24.23 -41.03 -105.77
C ILE A 155 -24.70 -42.49 -105.77
N VAL A 156 -25.84 -42.75 -105.10
CA VAL A 156 -26.41 -44.09 -104.97
C VAL A 156 -27.65 -44.24 -105.85
N ARG A 157 -27.74 -45.34 -106.62
CA ARG A 157 -28.94 -45.73 -107.37
C ARG A 157 -29.15 -47.23 -107.22
N ASP A 158 -30.37 -47.65 -106.90
CA ASP A 158 -30.75 -49.06 -106.72
C ASP A 158 -29.82 -49.83 -105.74
N GLY A 159 -29.32 -49.14 -104.71
CA GLY A 159 -28.42 -49.70 -103.70
C GLY A 159 -26.95 -49.83 -104.11
N GLN A 160 -26.57 -49.41 -105.32
CA GLN A 160 -25.18 -49.39 -105.78
C GLN A 160 -24.64 -47.95 -105.82
N THR A 161 -23.42 -47.76 -105.32
CA THR A 161 -22.71 -46.48 -105.41
C THR A 161 -22.05 -46.36 -106.78
N LEU A 162 -22.53 -45.42 -107.59
CA LEU A 162 -22.09 -45.24 -108.98
C LEU A 162 -20.97 -44.21 -109.13
N GLY A 163 -20.81 -43.35 -108.14
CA GLY A 163 -19.87 -42.24 -108.13
C GLY A 163 -19.98 -41.44 -106.84
N VAL A 164 -19.29 -40.31 -106.80
CA VAL A 164 -19.40 -39.31 -105.72
C VAL A 164 -19.62 -37.96 -106.39
N ILE A 165 -20.65 -37.24 -105.94
CA ILE A 165 -20.80 -35.83 -106.24
C ILE A 165 -20.11 -35.05 -105.14
N SER A 166 -19.47 -33.96 -105.51
CA SER A 166 -18.83 -33.10 -104.54
C SER A 166 -18.86 -31.65 -104.99
N SER A 167 -18.67 -30.76 -104.03
CA SER A 167 -18.54 -29.35 -104.27
C SER A 167 -17.49 -28.73 -103.38
N ASP A 168 -16.63 -27.92 -104.00
CA ASP A 168 -15.61 -27.16 -103.30
C ASP A 168 -16.14 -25.81 -102.83
N VAL A 169 -15.85 -25.52 -101.56
CA VAL A 169 -16.17 -24.25 -100.93
C VAL A 169 -14.89 -23.65 -100.37
N ALA A 170 -14.71 -22.35 -100.61
CA ALA A 170 -13.55 -21.62 -100.14
C ALA A 170 -13.53 -21.59 -98.61
N MET A 171 -12.38 -21.94 -98.02
CA MET A 171 -12.20 -21.81 -96.58
C MET A 171 -12.11 -20.35 -96.11
N ASP A 172 -11.91 -19.40 -97.04
CA ASP A 172 -11.78 -17.97 -96.71
C ASP A 172 -12.94 -17.48 -95.84
N ARG A 173 -14.19 -17.88 -96.16
CA ARG A 173 -15.37 -17.41 -95.41
C ARG A 173 -15.49 -18.01 -94.01
N VAL A 174 -15.08 -19.26 -93.84
CA VAL A 174 -15.05 -19.94 -92.53
C VAL A 174 -13.92 -19.37 -91.69
N ILE A 175 -12.75 -19.14 -92.28
CA ILE A 175 -11.60 -18.51 -91.62
C ILE A 175 -11.96 -17.09 -91.19
N GLU A 176 -12.62 -16.29 -92.04
CA GLU A 176 -13.12 -14.97 -91.68
C GLU A 176 -14.09 -15.01 -90.49
N THR A 177 -15.04 -15.96 -90.52
CA THR A 177 -16.01 -16.14 -89.43
C THR A 177 -15.31 -16.47 -88.11
N VAL A 178 -14.34 -17.40 -88.12
CA VAL A 178 -13.58 -17.80 -86.93
C VAL A 178 -12.67 -16.67 -86.45
N ASN A 179 -12.03 -15.93 -87.36
CA ASN A 179 -11.17 -14.80 -87.00
C ASN A 179 -11.94 -13.60 -86.45
N ALA A 180 -13.22 -13.47 -86.77
CA ALA A 180 -14.12 -12.45 -86.20
C ALA A 180 -14.57 -12.78 -84.77
N ILE A 181 -14.18 -13.94 -84.22
CA ILE A 181 -14.48 -14.32 -82.83
C ILE A 181 -13.37 -13.74 -81.93
N ASP A 182 -13.61 -12.53 -81.45
CA ASP A 182 -12.71 -11.76 -80.57
C ASP A 182 -13.43 -11.27 -79.29
N PRO A 183 -13.76 -12.15 -78.33
CA PRO A 183 -14.54 -11.79 -77.13
C PRO A 183 -13.93 -10.63 -76.32
N THR A 184 -12.61 -10.48 -76.37
CA THR A 184 -11.85 -9.35 -75.84
C THR A 184 -10.68 -9.04 -76.79
N PRO A 185 -10.04 -7.85 -76.68
CA PRO A 185 -9.02 -7.41 -77.65
C PRO A 185 -7.82 -8.36 -77.87
N HIS A 186 -7.44 -9.16 -76.87
CA HIS A 186 -6.35 -10.13 -76.98
C HIS A 186 -6.83 -11.59 -77.04
N SER A 187 -8.13 -11.80 -77.07
CA SER A 187 -8.73 -13.12 -77.21
C SER A 187 -8.99 -13.45 -78.66
N HIS A 188 -8.94 -14.73 -79.00
CA HIS A 188 -9.12 -15.18 -80.37
C HIS A 188 -9.68 -16.61 -80.40
N ALA A 189 -10.25 -16.99 -81.53
CA ALA A 189 -10.64 -18.37 -81.79
C ALA A 189 -9.85 -18.98 -82.94
N PHE A 190 -9.81 -20.31 -82.94
CA PHE A 190 -9.31 -21.11 -84.05
C PHE A 190 -10.10 -22.41 -84.11
N MET A 191 -10.05 -23.10 -85.25
CA MET A 191 -10.81 -24.34 -85.45
C MET A 191 -9.85 -25.48 -85.74
N VAL A 192 -10.11 -26.63 -85.14
CA VAL A 192 -9.32 -27.86 -85.29
C VAL A 192 -10.20 -29.01 -85.74
N ASN A 193 -9.62 -30.03 -86.37
CA ASN A 193 -10.33 -31.27 -86.65
C ASN A 193 -10.23 -32.26 -85.46
N SER A 194 -10.86 -33.42 -85.59
CA SER A 194 -10.78 -34.52 -84.62
C SER A 194 -9.36 -35.04 -84.36
N ASP A 195 -8.44 -34.84 -85.29
CA ASP A 195 -7.02 -35.21 -85.16
C ASP A 195 -6.16 -34.08 -84.57
N GLY A 196 -6.77 -32.97 -84.16
CA GLY A 196 -6.10 -31.79 -83.61
C GLY A 196 -5.33 -30.96 -84.63
N ILE A 197 -5.61 -31.12 -85.93
CA ILE A 197 -5.05 -30.31 -87.00
C ILE A 197 -5.86 -29.01 -87.15
N MET A 198 -5.19 -27.87 -87.15
CA MET A 198 -5.81 -26.56 -87.33
C MET A 198 -6.37 -26.41 -88.75
N ILE A 199 -7.67 -26.14 -88.84
CA ILE A 199 -8.40 -25.92 -90.07
C ILE A 199 -8.60 -24.42 -90.34
N ALA A 200 -8.80 -23.62 -89.29
CA ALA A 200 -8.94 -22.18 -89.39
C ALA A 200 -8.17 -21.51 -88.27
N HIS A 201 -7.35 -20.51 -88.60
CA HIS A 201 -6.57 -19.73 -87.65
C HIS A 201 -6.24 -18.36 -88.27
N ALA A 202 -6.11 -17.31 -87.45
CA ALA A 202 -5.78 -15.95 -87.93
C ALA A 202 -4.42 -15.89 -88.65
N ASP A 203 -3.43 -16.55 -88.06
CA ASP A 203 -2.14 -16.81 -88.69
C ASP A 203 -2.26 -17.95 -89.71
N LYS A 204 -2.29 -17.60 -91.01
CA LYS A 204 -2.43 -18.56 -92.13
C LYS A 204 -1.31 -19.61 -92.17
N SER A 205 -0.14 -19.34 -91.57
CA SER A 205 0.99 -20.28 -91.55
C SER A 205 0.78 -21.48 -90.62
N LEU A 206 -0.24 -21.42 -89.77
CA LEU A 206 -0.61 -22.48 -88.83
C LEU A 206 -1.72 -23.40 -89.36
N ILE A 207 -2.38 -23.03 -90.45
CA ILE A 207 -3.41 -23.88 -91.07
C ILE A 207 -2.74 -25.16 -91.60
N LEU A 208 -3.41 -26.30 -91.39
CA LEU A 208 -2.93 -27.68 -91.62
C LEU A 208 -1.78 -28.16 -90.72
N LYS A 209 -1.47 -27.42 -89.65
CA LYS A 209 -0.51 -27.86 -88.63
C LYS A 209 -1.19 -28.37 -87.36
N PRO A 210 -0.53 -29.23 -86.55
CA PRO A 210 -1.07 -29.66 -85.27
C PRO A 210 -1.25 -28.48 -84.30
N ALA A 211 -2.36 -28.46 -83.56
CA ALA A 211 -2.61 -27.50 -82.49
C ALA A 211 -1.53 -27.52 -81.40
N THR A 212 -0.76 -28.61 -81.30
CA THR A 212 0.39 -28.72 -80.40
C THR A 212 1.55 -27.76 -80.74
N GLU A 213 1.57 -27.13 -81.93
CA GLU A 213 2.50 -26.04 -82.24
C GLU A 213 2.15 -24.74 -81.49
N LEU A 214 0.89 -24.55 -81.09
CA LEU A 214 0.48 -23.41 -80.28
C LEU A 214 0.83 -23.62 -78.80
N ASP A 215 0.58 -24.82 -78.28
CA ASP A 215 0.99 -25.29 -76.96
C ASP A 215 0.94 -26.83 -76.90
N ALA A 216 1.94 -27.46 -76.27
CA ALA A 216 2.07 -28.91 -76.22
C ALA A 216 0.89 -29.63 -75.52
N SER A 217 0.10 -28.93 -74.70
CA SER A 217 -1.07 -29.48 -74.01
C SER A 217 -2.30 -29.61 -74.89
N LEU A 218 -2.36 -28.95 -76.06
CA LEU A 218 -3.47 -29.01 -77.01
C LEU A 218 -3.44 -30.29 -77.87
N THR A 219 -3.35 -31.44 -77.20
CA THR A 219 -3.46 -32.75 -77.84
C THR A 219 -4.91 -33.04 -78.26
N PRO A 220 -5.16 -33.92 -79.26
CA PRO A 220 -6.52 -34.29 -79.65
C PRO A 220 -7.35 -34.83 -78.48
N ALA A 221 -6.74 -35.61 -77.60
CA ALA A 221 -7.39 -36.11 -76.38
C ALA A 221 -7.76 -35.00 -75.40
N ALA A 222 -6.90 -33.99 -75.23
CA ALA A 222 -7.18 -32.85 -74.36
C ALA A 222 -8.31 -31.98 -74.91
N LEU A 223 -8.33 -31.74 -76.23
CA LEU A 223 -9.38 -31.00 -76.91
C LEU A 223 -10.73 -31.73 -76.78
N ALA A 224 -10.76 -33.05 -77.03
CA ALA A 224 -11.96 -33.86 -76.86
C ALA A 224 -12.46 -33.90 -75.41
N GLN A 225 -11.55 -33.87 -74.42
CA GLN A 225 -11.94 -33.79 -73.01
C GLN A 225 -12.56 -32.43 -72.67
N MET A 226 -12.08 -31.34 -73.28
CA MET A 226 -12.63 -30.00 -73.10
C MET A 226 -14.02 -29.86 -73.75
N SER A 227 -14.24 -30.51 -74.91
CA SER A 227 -15.49 -30.48 -75.67
C SER A 227 -16.75 -30.91 -74.92
N GLY A 228 -16.64 -31.62 -73.80
CA GLY A 228 -17.76 -32.07 -72.97
C GLY A 228 -17.95 -31.29 -71.66
N THR A 229 -17.18 -30.23 -71.43
CA THR A 229 -17.20 -29.48 -70.17
C THR A 229 -17.29 -27.98 -70.43
N GLU A 230 -18.10 -27.25 -69.64
CA GLU A 230 -18.04 -25.78 -69.58
C GLU A 230 -16.72 -25.27 -68.96
N ALA A 231 -15.85 -26.17 -68.48
CA ALA A 231 -14.64 -25.83 -67.77
C ALA A 231 -13.57 -25.20 -68.70
N LEU A 232 -13.05 -24.06 -68.26
CA LEU A 232 -11.92 -23.40 -68.89
C LEU A 232 -10.61 -24.02 -68.42
N ARG A 233 -9.65 -24.13 -69.33
CA ARG A 233 -8.30 -24.63 -69.01
C ARG A 233 -7.27 -23.52 -69.19
N ASP A 234 -6.42 -23.33 -68.19
CA ASP A 234 -5.24 -22.49 -68.31
C ASP A 234 -4.25 -23.14 -69.30
N VAL A 235 -3.93 -22.43 -70.39
CA VAL A 235 -2.98 -22.85 -71.42
C VAL A 235 -2.14 -21.65 -71.84
N THR A 236 -0.85 -21.86 -72.09
CA THR A 236 0.04 -20.77 -72.52
C THR A 236 0.23 -20.81 -74.03
N LEU A 237 -0.63 -20.10 -74.77
CA LEU A 237 -0.53 -20.05 -76.23
C LEU A 237 0.55 -19.05 -76.66
N ARG A 238 1.62 -19.53 -77.30
CA ARG A 238 2.74 -18.69 -77.80
C ARG A 238 3.29 -17.71 -76.75
N GLY A 239 3.30 -18.09 -75.47
CA GLY A 239 3.81 -17.27 -74.36
C GLY A 239 2.80 -16.35 -73.68
N GLN A 240 1.51 -16.41 -74.06
CA GLN A 240 0.42 -15.69 -73.40
C GLN A 240 -0.48 -16.66 -72.63
N ASP A 241 -0.80 -16.31 -71.38
CA ASP A 241 -1.69 -17.13 -70.55
C ASP A 241 -3.14 -16.94 -70.96
N MET A 242 -3.73 -18.01 -71.47
CA MET A 242 -5.07 -18.05 -72.04
C MET A 242 -5.95 -19.02 -71.25
N LEU A 243 -7.23 -18.70 -71.18
CA LEU A 243 -8.29 -19.60 -70.76
C LEU A 243 -8.93 -20.20 -72.00
N VAL A 244 -8.69 -21.48 -72.22
CA VAL A 244 -9.11 -22.18 -73.43
C VAL A 244 -10.36 -23.01 -73.16
N SER A 245 -11.33 -22.91 -74.08
CA SER A 245 -12.46 -23.84 -74.20
C SER A 245 -12.49 -24.43 -75.61
N ALA A 246 -13.04 -25.64 -75.73
CA ALA A 246 -13.24 -26.31 -77.01
C ALA A 246 -14.70 -26.72 -77.10
N VAL A 247 -15.37 -26.47 -78.23
CA VAL A 247 -16.76 -26.82 -78.46
C VAL A 247 -16.88 -27.51 -79.83
N PRO A 248 -17.40 -28.75 -79.89
CA PRO A 248 -17.51 -29.49 -81.13
C PRO A 248 -18.60 -28.86 -82.01
N ILE A 249 -18.40 -28.88 -83.32
CA ILE A 249 -19.40 -28.41 -84.29
C ILE A 249 -20.20 -29.63 -84.75
N GLU A 250 -21.50 -29.62 -84.48
CA GLU A 250 -22.40 -30.73 -84.82
C GLU A 250 -22.33 -31.09 -86.31
N ASP A 251 -22.52 -32.38 -86.61
CA ASP A 251 -22.45 -32.95 -87.96
C ASP A 251 -21.13 -32.72 -88.73
N THR A 252 -20.07 -32.28 -88.05
CA THR A 252 -18.72 -32.16 -88.61
C THR A 252 -17.70 -32.84 -87.72
N ASN A 253 -16.47 -33.00 -88.23
CA ASN A 253 -15.33 -33.42 -87.41
C ASN A 253 -14.55 -32.21 -86.86
N TRP A 254 -15.17 -31.03 -86.81
CA TRP A 254 -14.52 -29.79 -86.41
C TRP A 254 -14.83 -29.43 -84.97
N THR A 255 -13.90 -28.73 -84.34
CA THR A 255 -14.04 -28.21 -82.98
C THR A 255 -13.57 -26.77 -82.99
N LEU A 256 -14.45 -25.86 -82.55
CA LEU A 256 -14.10 -24.48 -82.32
C LEU A 256 -13.37 -24.38 -80.99
N VAL A 257 -12.17 -23.85 -81.01
CA VAL A 257 -11.36 -23.58 -79.82
C VAL A 257 -11.32 -22.08 -79.61
N MET A 258 -11.74 -21.63 -78.43
CA MET A 258 -11.68 -20.23 -78.06
C MET A 258 -10.64 -20.03 -76.97
N ALA A 259 -9.75 -19.08 -77.18
CA ALA A 259 -8.69 -18.70 -76.27
C ALA A 259 -8.95 -17.29 -75.74
N LEU A 260 -9.26 -17.19 -74.46
CA LEU A 260 -9.55 -15.94 -73.77
C LEU A 260 -8.33 -15.45 -72.98
N ASP A 261 -7.88 -14.21 -73.16
CA ASP A 261 -6.74 -13.68 -72.40
C ASP A 261 -7.05 -13.64 -70.90
N ARG A 262 -6.21 -14.32 -70.11
CA ARG A 262 -6.44 -14.51 -68.68
C ARG A 262 -6.42 -13.19 -67.91
N LYS A 263 -5.59 -12.23 -68.31
CA LYS A 263 -5.48 -10.94 -67.61
C LYS A 263 -6.71 -10.08 -67.87
N GLU A 264 -7.22 -10.08 -69.09
CA GLU A 264 -8.45 -9.36 -69.45
C GLU A 264 -9.67 -9.98 -68.78
N ALA A 265 -9.80 -11.31 -68.84
CA ALA A 265 -10.86 -12.06 -68.19
C ALA A 265 -10.89 -11.83 -66.67
N MET A 266 -9.71 -11.74 -66.04
CA MET A 266 -9.58 -11.53 -64.59
C MET A 266 -9.43 -10.05 -64.18
N ALA A 267 -9.49 -9.09 -65.10
CA ALA A 267 -9.21 -7.68 -64.79
C ALA A 267 -10.15 -7.12 -63.71
N GLY A 268 -11.42 -7.51 -63.73
CA GLY A 268 -12.40 -7.16 -62.69
C GLY A 268 -11.99 -7.66 -61.30
N MET A 269 -11.40 -8.85 -61.21
CA MET A 269 -10.93 -9.45 -59.96
C MET A 269 -9.72 -8.72 -59.37
N VAL A 270 -8.79 -8.31 -60.25
CA VAL A 270 -7.60 -7.54 -59.85
C VAL A 270 -8.00 -6.19 -59.27
N SER A 271 -8.98 -5.52 -59.87
CA SER A 271 -9.53 -4.26 -59.34
C SER A 271 -10.16 -4.44 -57.95
N LEU A 272 -10.92 -5.52 -57.76
CA LEU A 272 -11.54 -5.86 -56.47
C LEU A 272 -10.48 -6.02 -55.37
N VAL A 273 -9.43 -6.82 -55.60
CA VAL A 273 -8.33 -7.00 -54.63
C VAL A 273 -7.67 -5.66 -54.29
N LYS A 274 -7.36 -4.83 -55.29
CA LYS A 274 -6.73 -3.52 -55.07
C LYS A 274 -7.60 -2.60 -54.21
N THR A 275 -8.90 -2.53 -54.48
CA THR A 275 -9.83 -1.69 -53.70
C THR A 275 -10.01 -2.19 -52.27
N THR A 276 -10.07 -3.52 -52.05
CA THR A 276 -10.14 -4.11 -50.70
C THR A 276 -8.89 -3.80 -49.88
N VAL A 277 -7.69 -3.87 -50.48
CA VAL A 277 -6.42 -3.53 -49.80
C VAL A 277 -6.37 -2.06 -49.41
N ILE A 278 -6.80 -1.15 -50.29
CA ILE A 278 -6.87 0.29 -49.98
C ILE A 278 -7.86 0.55 -48.84
N ALA A 279 -9.05 -0.05 -48.89
CA ALA A 279 -10.05 0.09 -47.83
C ALA A 279 -9.53 -0.41 -46.47
N LEU A 280 -8.82 -1.55 -46.45
CA LEU A 280 -8.17 -2.10 -45.26
C LEU A 280 -7.19 -1.10 -44.62
N VAL A 281 -6.34 -0.46 -45.43
CA VAL A 281 -5.36 0.52 -44.93
C VAL A 281 -6.06 1.76 -44.38
N VAL A 282 -7.06 2.29 -45.11
CA VAL A 282 -7.79 3.49 -44.69
C VAL A 282 -8.53 3.25 -43.38
N VAL A 283 -9.28 2.15 -43.25
CA VAL A 283 -10.00 1.81 -42.02
C VAL A 283 -9.03 1.55 -40.87
N GLY A 284 -7.90 0.90 -41.13
CA GLY A 284 -6.84 0.69 -40.13
C GLY A 284 -6.28 2.00 -39.55
N ILE A 285 -6.01 3.00 -40.41
CA ILE A 285 -5.52 4.31 -39.99
C ILE A 285 -6.59 5.05 -39.17
N ILE A 286 -7.85 5.04 -39.61
CA ILE A 286 -8.96 5.69 -38.91
C ILE A 286 -9.16 5.06 -37.53
N ALA A 287 -9.17 3.73 -37.44
CA ALA A 287 -9.29 3.01 -36.18
C ALA A 287 -8.13 3.38 -35.21
N ALA A 288 -6.90 3.44 -35.71
CA ALA A 288 -5.74 3.84 -34.90
C ALA A 288 -5.88 5.27 -34.36
N LEU A 289 -6.31 6.23 -35.19
CA LEU A 289 -6.52 7.63 -34.79
C LEU A 289 -7.64 7.77 -33.76
N LEU A 290 -8.77 7.07 -33.95
CA LEU A 290 -9.90 7.10 -33.02
C LEU A 290 -9.52 6.52 -31.66
N ILE A 291 -8.88 5.35 -31.64
CA ILE A 291 -8.42 4.72 -30.38
C ILE A 291 -7.40 5.64 -29.68
N TRP A 292 -6.48 6.26 -30.44
CA TRP A 292 -5.51 7.20 -29.87
C TRP A 292 -6.20 8.44 -29.25
N ALA A 293 -7.17 9.04 -29.93
CA ALA A 293 -7.92 10.18 -29.43
C ALA A 293 -8.73 9.85 -28.18
N LEU A 294 -9.34 8.66 -28.12
CA LEU A 294 -10.16 8.22 -26.98
C LEU A 294 -9.32 7.92 -25.73
N LEU A 295 -8.15 7.29 -25.91
CA LEU A 295 -7.29 6.88 -24.79
C LEU A 295 -6.43 8.01 -24.23
N THR A 296 -6.06 9.02 -25.03
CA THR A 296 -5.17 10.11 -24.59
C THR A 296 -5.66 10.88 -23.34
N PRO A 297 -6.91 11.36 -23.26
CA PRO A 297 -7.38 12.10 -22.08
C PRO A 297 -7.47 11.23 -20.82
N ILE A 298 -7.77 9.93 -20.96
CA ILE A 298 -7.87 8.98 -19.84
C ILE A 298 -6.48 8.76 -19.22
N PHE A 299 -5.48 8.45 -20.05
CA PHE A 299 -4.12 8.20 -19.55
C PHE A 299 -3.47 9.47 -18.98
N ARG A 300 -3.75 10.66 -19.51
CA ARG A 300 -3.20 11.91 -18.95
C ARG A 300 -3.60 12.11 -17.48
N ARG A 301 -4.88 11.89 -17.16
CA ARG A 301 -5.38 12.00 -15.79
C ARG A 301 -4.81 10.92 -14.88
N MET A 302 -4.62 9.69 -15.36
CA MET A 302 -3.92 8.66 -14.59
C MET A 302 -2.48 9.03 -14.25
N HIS A 303 -1.78 9.71 -15.17
CA HIS A 303 -0.43 10.22 -14.91
C HIS A 303 -0.44 11.33 -13.84
N GLU A 304 -1.40 12.25 -13.87
CA GLU A 304 -1.57 13.28 -12.82
C GLU A 304 -1.79 12.64 -11.43
N VAL A 305 -2.63 11.60 -11.33
CA VAL A 305 -2.85 10.83 -10.09
C VAL A 305 -1.56 10.15 -9.62
N ARG A 306 -0.84 9.49 -10.54
CA ARG A 306 0.45 8.84 -10.23
C ARG A 306 1.48 9.85 -9.74
N ASP A 307 1.59 10.99 -10.42
CA ASP A 307 2.59 11.99 -10.10
C ASP A 307 2.29 12.65 -8.74
N ALA A 308 1.03 12.89 -8.41
CA ALA A 308 0.63 13.33 -7.07
C ALA A 308 0.91 12.27 -5.99
N MET A 309 0.66 10.98 -6.25
CA MET A 309 1.05 9.91 -5.32
C MET A 309 2.57 9.87 -5.12
N ARG A 310 3.34 10.03 -6.20
CA ARG A 310 4.81 10.03 -6.16
C ARG A 310 5.35 11.25 -5.41
N ASP A 311 4.74 12.42 -5.57
CA ASP A 311 5.11 13.63 -4.84
C ASP A 311 4.86 13.49 -3.34
N VAL A 312 3.74 12.87 -2.95
CA VAL A 312 3.45 12.57 -1.53
C VAL A 312 4.38 11.49 -0.97
N SER A 313 4.81 10.50 -1.77
CA SER A 313 5.64 9.38 -1.28
C SER A 313 7.16 9.61 -1.35
N GLU A 314 7.64 10.34 -2.36
CA GLU A 314 9.08 10.56 -2.65
C GLU A 314 9.49 12.04 -2.49
N GLY A 315 8.53 12.98 -2.47
CA GLY A 315 8.78 14.43 -2.34
C GLY A 315 8.83 14.91 -0.89
N GLU A 316 8.61 16.21 -0.67
CA GLU A 316 8.61 16.87 0.65
C GLU A 316 7.36 16.51 1.51
N GLY A 317 6.61 15.46 1.16
CA GLY A 317 5.42 15.06 1.91
C GLY A 317 4.36 16.16 1.99
N ASP A 318 4.10 16.86 0.89
CA ASP A 318 3.14 17.97 0.86
C ASP A 318 1.70 17.45 0.91
N LEU A 319 1.12 17.45 2.11
CA LEU A 319 -0.24 17.01 2.36
C LEU A 319 -1.28 18.12 2.09
N THR A 320 -0.87 19.27 1.57
CA THR A 320 -1.78 20.35 1.15
C THR A 320 -2.27 20.17 -0.28
N GLN A 321 -1.55 19.38 -1.09
CA GLN A 321 -1.93 19.14 -2.47
C GLN A 321 -3.22 18.32 -2.58
N ARG A 322 -4.02 18.66 -3.59
CA ARG A 322 -5.29 17.98 -3.90
C ARG A 322 -5.34 17.69 -5.39
N LEU A 323 -5.83 16.49 -5.72
CA LEU A 323 -6.12 16.13 -7.10
C LEU A 323 -7.39 16.86 -7.59
N PRO A 324 -7.37 17.42 -8.81
CA PRO A 324 -8.52 18.11 -9.37
C PRO A 324 -9.67 17.14 -9.59
N LEU A 325 -10.85 17.47 -9.06
CA LEU A 325 -12.06 16.67 -9.24
C LEU A 325 -12.72 17.03 -10.58
N SER A 326 -13.15 16.00 -11.30
CA SER A 326 -13.87 16.14 -12.56
C SER A 326 -15.38 16.05 -12.31
N THR A 327 -16.18 16.74 -13.13
CA THR A 327 -17.65 16.63 -13.12
C THR A 327 -18.16 15.26 -13.58
N ARG A 328 -17.34 14.51 -14.32
CA ARG A 328 -17.63 13.11 -14.70
C ARG A 328 -17.30 12.14 -13.56
N ASP A 329 -18.22 11.23 -13.26
CA ASP A 329 -18.03 10.17 -12.27
C ASP A 329 -17.45 8.90 -12.92
N ASP A 330 -16.18 8.97 -13.31
CA ASP A 330 -15.40 7.83 -13.81
C ASP A 330 -14.47 7.26 -12.71
N GLU A 331 -13.88 6.10 -12.97
CA GLU A 331 -12.98 5.40 -12.04
C GLU A 331 -11.80 6.27 -11.62
N VAL A 332 -11.31 7.12 -12.53
CA VAL A 332 -10.20 8.05 -12.26
C VAL A 332 -10.63 9.12 -11.26
N ASN A 333 -11.85 9.67 -11.38
CA ASN A 333 -12.42 10.62 -10.43
C ASN A 333 -12.69 9.97 -9.05
N GLN A 334 -13.08 8.70 -9.01
CA GLN A 334 -13.25 7.95 -7.74
C GLN A 334 -11.91 7.73 -7.02
N ILE A 335 -10.84 7.45 -7.77
CA ILE A 335 -9.48 7.37 -7.22
C ILE A 335 -9.03 8.74 -6.69
N ALA A 336 -9.23 9.82 -7.46
CA ALA A 336 -8.88 11.17 -7.02
C ALA A 336 -9.61 11.58 -5.72
N ARG A 337 -10.92 11.28 -5.61
CA ARG A 337 -11.70 11.50 -4.38
C ARG A 337 -11.16 10.71 -3.18
N SER A 338 -10.79 9.45 -3.41
CA SER A 338 -10.27 8.58 -2.34
C SER A 338 -8.88 9.02 -1.90
N PHE A 339 -8.01 9.43 -2.83
CA PHE A 339 -6.72 10.03 -2.54
C PHE A 339 -6.85 11.33 -1.75
N ASN A 340 -7.73 12.25 -2.16
CA ASN A 340 -7.93 13.52 -1.43
C ASN A 340 -8.40 13.29 0.01
N ARG A 341 -9.33 12.35 0.25
CA ARG A 341 -9.75 11.97 1.61
C ARG A 341 -8.63 11.32 2.42
N PHE A 342 -7.82 10.49 1.77
CA PHE A 342 -6.67 9.87 2.42
C PHE A 342 -5.66 10.93 2.88
N VAL A 343 -5.27 11.85 1.97
CA VAL A 343 -4.36 12.95 2.29
C VAL A 343 -4.94 13.87 3.38
N GLU A 344 -6.22 14.21 3.31
CA GLU A 344 -6.91 14.99 4.35
C GLU A 344 -6.87 14.30 5.73
N ARG A 345 -7.07 12.97 5.78
CA ARG A 345 -7.03 12.23 7.04
C ARG A 345 -5.62 12.18 7.62
N ILE A 346 -4.59 11.99 6.78
CA ILE A 346 -3.20 12.00 7.22
C ILE A 346 -2.80 13.41 7.69
N ASP A 347 -3.19 14.46 6.96
CA ASP A 347 -2.95 15.86 7.36
C ASP A 347 -3.53 16.15 8.74
N HIS A 348 -4.78 15.74 9.01
CA HIS A 348 -5.40 15.90 10.33
C HIS A 348 -4.65 15.14 11.43
N VAL A 349 -4.29 13.87 11.19
CA VAL A 349 -3.55 13.07 12.17
C VAL A 349 -2.18 13.69 12.45
N MET A 350 -1.46 14.13 11.43
CA MET A 350 -0.14 14.75 11.61
C MET A 350 -0.22 16.07 12.38
N ARG A 351 -1.27 16.88 12.16
CA ARG A 351 -1.53 18.08 12.96
C ARG A 351 -1.83 17.73 14.42
N ASP A 352 -2.70 16.75 14.67
CA ASP A 352 -3.03 16.33 16.04
C ASP A 352 -1.79 15.84 16.79
N VAL A 353 -0.90 15.09 16.12
CA VAL A 353 0.37 14.64 16.72
C VAL A 353 1.31 15.82 16.95
N ARG A 354 1.39 16.80 16.03
CA ARG A 354 2.19 18.02 16.24
C ARG A 354 1.71 18.82 17.45
N ASP A 355 0.40 19.07 17.53
CA ASP A 355 -0.22 19.83 18.62
C ASP A 355 -0.05 19.07 19.95
N SER A 356 -0.23 17.74 19.94
CA SER A 356 0.01 16.89 21.12
C SER A 356 1.48 16.89 21.55
N SER A 357 2.42 16.87 20.61
CA SER A 357 3.86 16.92 20.89
C SER A 357 4.24 18.26 21.52
N GLU A 358 3.70 19.37 20.99
CA GLU A 358 3.92 20.69 21.57
C GLU A 358 3.34 20.81 23.00
N ASN A 359 2.17 20.21 23.24
CA ASN A 359 1.60 20.13 24.59
C ASN A 359 2.48 19.30 25.55
N VAL A 360 3.03 18.17 25.09
CA VAL A 360 3.98 17.37 25.88
C VAL A 360 5.25 18.15 26.17
N ARG A 361 5.77 18.90 25.21
CA ARG A 361 6.94 19.77 25.38
C ARG A 361 6.69 20.84 26.44
N MET A 362 5.55 21.54 26.36
CA MET A 362 5.16 22.55 27.35
C MET A 362 4.98 21.94 28.75
N ALA A 363 4.24 20.83 28.87
CA ALA A 363 4.03 20.15 30.14
C ALA A 363 5.35 19.66 30.75
N SER A 364 6.26 19.12 29.93
CA SER A 364 7.59 18.69 30.39
C SER A 364 8.44 19.85 30.89
N SER A 365 8.36 21.01 30.23
CA SER A 365 9.01 22.24 30.70
C SER A 365 8.43 22.73 32.03
N GLU A 366 7.12 22.59 32.24
CA GLU A 366 6.46 22.93 33.49
C GLU A 366 6.87 21.98 34.61
N ILE A 367 6.94 20.66 34.35
CA ILE A 367 7.43 19.66 35.32
C ILE A 367 8.90 19.90 35.65
N SER A 368 9.75 20.23 34.67
CA SER A 368 11.16 20.57 34.92
C SER A 368 11.30 21.78 35.83
N THR A 369 10.52 22.84 35.57
CA THR A 369 10.49 24.04 36.43
C THR A 369 9.99 23.71 37.84
N GLY A 370 8.93 22.89 37.95
CA GLY A 370 8.41 22.42 39.23
C GLY A 370 9.42 21.56 40.00
N SER A 371 10.19 20.74 39.30
CA SER A 371 11.26 19.91 39.88
C SER A 371 12.39 20.79 40.42
N MET A 372 12.76 21.86 39.73
CA MET A 372 13.75 22.83 40.24
C MET A 372 13.27 23.56 41.50
N ASP A 373 12.00 23.99 41.57
CA ASP A 373 11.48 24.61 42.80
C ASP A 373 11.40 23.58 43.94
N LEU A 374 10.98 22.35 43.65
CA LEU A 374 10.97 21.28 44.64
C LEU A 374 12.39 20.96 45.14
N SER A 375 13.40 20.92 44.26
CA SER A 375 14.82 20.78 44.62
C SER A 375 15.23 21.83 45.65
N ARG A 376 14.99 23.11 45.35
CA ARG A 376 15.33 24.23 46.24
C ARG A 376 14.63 24.14 47.59
N ARG A 377 13.36 23.70 47.61
CA ARG A 377 12.59 23.47 48.85
C ARG A 377 13.14 22.29 49.65
N THR A 378 13.54 21.21 48.99
CA THR A 378 14.19 20.05 49.60
C THR A 378 15.53 20.44 50.23
N GLU A 379 16.37 21.21 49.54
CA GLU A 379 17.62 21.75 50.09
C GLU A 379 17.38 22.65 51.32
N THR A 380 16.38 23.55 51.24
CA THR A 380 16.01 24.42 52.37
C THR A 380 15.51 23.61 53.57
N THR A 381 14.75 22.54 53.30
CA THR A 381 14.24 21.63 54.33
C THR A 381 15.37 20.83 54.97
N ALA A 382 16.32 20.33 54.17
CA ALA A 382 17.51 19.65 54.65
C ALA A 382 18.34 20.55 55.59
N ALA A 383 18.61 21.80 55.20
CA ALA A 383 19.30 22.77 56.06
C ALA A 383 18.54 23.04 57.37
N SER A 384 17.20 23.13 57.30
CA SER A 384 16.35 23.33 58.49
C SER A 384 16.33 22.10 59.40
N LEU A 385 16.39 20.89 58.84
CA LEU A 385 16.50 19.65 59.58
C LEU A 385 17.86 19.52 60.26
N GLU A 386 18.94 19.90 59.60
CA GLU A 386 20.30 19.92 60.18
C GLU A 386 20.36 20.86 61.41
N GLN A 387 19.80 22.06 61.28
CA GLN A 387 19.68 23.00 62.41
C GLN A 387 18.78 22.43 63.54
N SER A 388 17.68 21.77 63.18
CA SER A 388 16.77 21.16 64.16
C SER A 388 17.43 20.00 64.89
N ALA A 389 18.20 19.15 64.19
CA ALA A 389 18.97 18.06 64.77
C ALA A 389 20.03 18.59 65.76
N ALA A 390 20.79 19.61 65.37
CA ALA A 390 21.76 20.25 66.26
C ALA A 390 21.09 20.88 67.50
N ALA A 391 19.92 21.51 67.33
CA ALA A 391 19.15 22.04 68.46
C ALA A 391 18.64 20.91 69.37
N MET A 392 18.22 19.77 68.81
CA MET A 392 17.80 18.60 69.58
C MET A 392 18.96 17.99 70.38
N GLU A 393 20.16 17.85 69.80
CA GLU A 393 21.35 17.40 70.54
C GLU A 393 21.65 18.31 71.74
N GLN A 394 21.59 19.63 71.53
CA GLN A 394 21.80 20.60 72.60
C GLN A 394 20.71 20.50 73.68
N LEU A 395 19.44 20.32 73.30
CA LEU A 395 18.33 20.11 74.23
C LEU A 395 18.49 18.80 75.02
N THR A 396 18.84 17.70 74.36
CA THR A 396 19.13 16.41 75.02
C THR A 396 20.23 16.58 76.05
N SER A 397 21.33 17.27 75.70
CA SER A 397 22.43 17.55 76.64
C SER A 397 21.96 18.40 77.84
N THR A 398 21.14 19.42 77.59
CA THR A 398 20.64 20.32 78.63
C THR A 398 19.69 19.60 79.60
N VAL A 399 18.81 18.74 79.09
CA VAL A 399 17.90 17.93 79.91
C VAL A 399 18.68 16.89 80.72
N ALA A 400 19.68 16.24 80.11
CA ALA A 400 20.56 15.31 80.83
C ALA A 400 21.30 16.00 81.99
N ASN A 401 21.86 17.19 81.75
CA ASN A 401 22.50 18.00 82.79
C ASN A 401 21.51 18.44 83.88
N SER A 402 20.24 18.73 83.53
CA SER A 402 19.20 19.10 84.48
C SER A 402 18.80 17.92 85.38
N THR A 403 18.71 16.71 84.82
CA THR A 403 18.47 15.49 85.59
C THR A 403 19.59 15.23 86.58
N GLU A 404 20.85 15.33 86.14
CA GLU A 404 22.01 15.14 87.02
C GLU A 404 22.08 16.21 88.11
N SER A 405 21.88 17.48 87.74
CA SER A 405 21.84 18.59 88.72
C SER A 405 20.73 18.40 89.75
N SER A 406 19.56 17.88 89.33
CA SER A 406 18.45 17.57 90.23
C SER A 406 18.79 16.41 91.18
N ARG A 407 19.45 15.34 90.70
CA ARG A 407 19.96 14.27 91.58
C ARG A 407 20.95 14.82 92.62
N HIS A 408 21.89 15.66 92.18
CA HIS A 408 22.88 16.25 93.07
C HIS A 408 22.22 17.18 94.12
N ALA A 409 21.26 18.00 93.69
CA ALA A 409 20.47 18.85 94.60
C ALA A 409 19.65 18.02 95.61
N ALA A 410 19.05 16.91 95.19
CA ALA A 410 18.32 16.01 96.09
C ALA A 410 19.24 15.44 97.18
N GLN A 411 20.46 15.04 96.81
CA GLN A 411 21.46 14.53 97.75
C GLN A 411 21.89 15.61 98.77
N LEU A 412 22.18 16.83 98.31
CA LEU A 412 22.49 17.97 99.18
C LEU A 412 21.33 18.31 100.13
N THR A 413 20.10 18.27 99.63
CA THR A 413 18.88 18.53 100.39
C THR A 413 18.66 17.47 101.48
N ALA A 414 18.94 16.20 101.17
CA ALA A 414 18.90 15.10 102.15
C ALA A 414 19.95 15.30 103.26
N GLN A 415 21.19 15.66 102.91
CA GLN A 415 22.25 15.95 103.88
C GLN A 415 21.92 17.16 104.77
N ALA A 416 21.35 18.22 104.18
CA ALA A 416 20.92 19.40 104.91
C ALA A 416 19.75 19.09 105.86
N THR A 417 18.81 18.23 105.44
CA THR A 417 17.71 17.75 106.29
C THR A 417 18.27 17.02 107.51
N GLN A 418 19.19 16.08 107.30
CA GLN A 418 19.82 15.33 108.38
C GLN A 418 20.55 16.26 109.36
N SER A 419 21.34 17.22 108.85
CA SER A 419 22.07 18.18 109.70
C SER A 419 21.13 19.05 110.53
N ALA A 420 19.98 19.45 109.96
CA ALA A 420 18.97 20.22 110.68
C ALA A 420 18.22 19.38 111.74
N GLU A 421 17.94 18.12 111.45
CA GLU A 421 17.35 17.17 112.41
C GLU A 421 18.29 16.92 113.60
N GLU A 422 19.58 16.67 113.32
CA GLU A 422 20.62 16.53 114.36
C GLU A 422 20.74 17.81 115.20
N GLY A 423 20.74 18.98 114.57
CA GLY A 423 20.78 20.26 115.29
C GLY A 423 19.53 20.51 116.16
N GLY A 424 18.34 20.09 115.72
CA GLY A 424 17.12 20.12 116.53
C GLY A 424 17.20 19.19 117.75
N GLN A 425 17.80 18.01 117.59
CA GLN A 425 18.06 17.08 118.70
C GLN A 425 19.01 17.69 119.74
N VAL A 426 20.10 18.33 119.30
CA VAL A 426 21.04 19.04 120.20
C VAL A 426 20.33 20.17 120.95
N MET A 427 19.48 20.97 120.29
CA MET A 427 18.70 22.01 120.99
C MET A 427 17.78 21.42 122.06
N THR A 428 17.16 20.26 121.78
CA THR A 428 16.31 19.54 122.74
C THR A 428 17.09 19.09 123.97
N GLU A 429 18.31 18.57 123.76
CA GLU A 429 19.23 18.18 124.85
C GLU A 429 19.64 19.38 125.70
N VAL A 430 19.99 20.51 125.07
CA VAL A 430 20.36 21.76 125.77
C VAL A 430 19.19 22.32 126.59
N VAL A 431 17.95 22.26 126.08
CA VAL A 431 16.75 22.61 126.87
C VAL A 431 16.62 21.72 128.11
N GLY A 432 16.90 20.42 127.97
CA GLY A 432 16.98 19.47 129.08
C GLY A 432 17.99 19.92 130.14
N THR A 433 19.24 20.18 129.73
CA THR A 433 20.31 20.63 130.64
C THR A 433 19.98 21.96 131.31
N MET A 434 19.40 22.92 130.59
CA MET A 434 18.97 24.21 131.17
C MET A 434 17.88 24.01 132.24
N ARG A 435 16.96 23.07 132.04
CA ARG A 435 15.95 22.71 133.04
C ARG A 435 16.59 22.09 134.28
N ASP A 436 17.59 21.23 134.11
CA ASP A 436 18.32 20.62 135.23
C ASP A 436 19.12 21.67 136.01
N ILE A 437 19.79 22.60 135.33
CA ILE A 437 20.50 23.74 135.95
C ILE A 437 19.51 24.63 136.72
N SER A 438 18.34 24.92 136.16
CA SER A 438 17.31 25.72 136.82
C SER A 438 16.79 25.03 138.08
N THR A 439 16.56 23.71 138.03
CA THR A 439 16.14 22.91 139.19
C THR A 439 17.20 22.94 140.28
N SER A 440 18.46 22.65 139.91
CA SER A 440 19.59 22.67 140.86
C SER A 440 19.80 24.05 141.49
N SER A 441 19.67 25.12 140.70
CA SER A 441 19.75 26.50 141.21
C SER A 441 18.63 26.83 142.20
N SER A 442 17.40 26.35 141.95
CA SER A 442 16.28 26.51 142.89
C SER A 442 16.50 25.74 144.20
N GLU A 443 17.09 24.55 144.14
CA GLU A 443 17.47 23.79 145.35
C GLU A 443 18.55 24.53 146.14
N MET A 444 19.56 25.11 145.47
CA MET A 444 20.56 25.95 146.12
C MET A 444 19.91 27.17 146.78
N ALA A 445 18.95 27.84 146.14
CA ALA A 445 18.23 28.98 146.73
C ALA A 445 17.52 28.59 148.04
N ASN A 446 16.91 27.39 148.08
CA ASN A 446 16.29 26.85 149.29
C ASN A 446 17.30 26.57 150.40
N ILE A 447 18.44 25.96 150.07
CA ILE A 447 19.53 25.68 151.04
C ILE A 447 20.07 26.99 151.61
N ILE A 448 20.34 28.00 150.77
CA ILE A 448 20.81 29.31 151.22
C ILE A 448 19.78 30.01 152.10
N GLY A 449 18.48 29.85 151.82
CA GLY A 449 17.41 30.32 152.71
C GLY A 449 17.43 29.67 154.11
N VAL A 450 17.76 28.38 154.18
CA VAL A 450 17.98 27.68 155.47
C VAL A 450 19.23 28.22 156.18
N ILE A 451 20.33 28.45 155.45
CA ILE A 451 21.56 29.01 156.03
C ILE A 451 21.33 30.42 156.59
N ASP A 452 20.60 31.28 155.87
CA ASP A 452 20.22 32.61 156.37
C ASP A 452 19.36 32.51 157.63
N SER A 453 18.42 31.56 157.67
CA SER A 453 17.60 31.29 158.86
C SER A 453 18.45 30.80 160.05
N ILE A 454 19.45 29.94 159.81
CA ILE A 454 20.40 29.47 160.84
C ILE A 454 21.26 30.66 161.33
N ALA A 455 21.75 31.50 160.43
CA ALA A 455 22.53 32.68 160.78
C ALA A 455 21.69 33.67 161.63
N PHE A 456 20.43 33.89 161.28
CA PHE A 456 19.49 34.70 162.06
C PHE A 456 19.23 34.11 163.45
N GLN A 457 18.98 32.80 163.55
CA GLN A 457 18.83 32.11 164.83
C GLN A 457 20.11 32.20 165.68
N THR A 458 21.28 32.08 165.06
CA THR A 458 22.58 32.20 165.72
C THR A 458 22.81 33.62 166.23
N ASN A 459 22.41 34.64 165.46
CA ASN A 459 22.45 36.05 165.86
C ASN A 459 21.54 36.31 167.08
N LEU A 460 20.34 35.71 167.11
CA LEU A 460 19.43 35.79 168.26
C LEU A 460 19.99 35.08 169.51
N LEU A 461 20.58 33.89 169.34
CA LEU A 461 21.25 33.16 170.43
C LEU A 461 22.43 33.97 170.99
N ALA A 462 23.24 34.56 170.11
CA ALA A 462 24.37 35.40 170.49
C ALA A 462 23.94 36.69 171.20
N LEU A 463 22.82 37.29 170.78
CA LEU A 463 22.20 38.42 171.48
C LEU A 463 21.75 38.01 172.88
N ASN A 464 21.03 36.89 173.02
CA ASN A 464 20.60 36.35 174.31
C ASN A 464 21.80 36.05 175.23
N ALA A 465 22.87 35.46 174.69
CA ALA A 465 24.11 35.19 175.41
C ALA A 465 24.84 36.48 175.83
N SER A 466 24.84 37.50 174.98
CA SER A 466 25.43 38.82 175.32
C SER A 466 24.68 39.49 176.47
N VAL A 467 23.34 39.36 176.50
CA VAL A 467 22.49 39.87 177.60
C VAL A 467 22.76 39.12 178.90
N GLU A 468 22.85 37.79 178.87
CA GLU A 468 23.11 36.99 180.08
C GLU A 468 24.55 37.20 180.59
N ALA A 469 25.52 37.40 179.70
CA ALA A 469 26.89 37.76 180.06
C ALA A 469 26.98 39.15 180.74
N ALA A 470 26.17 40.13 180.30
CA ALA A 470 26.06 41.42 180.98
C ALA A 470 25.42 41.28 182.37
N ARG A 471 24.50 40.33 182.54
CA ARG A 471 23.81 40.02 183.79
C ARG A 471 24.73 39.38 184.85
N ALA A 472 25.73 38.61 184.41
CA ALA A 472 26.74 37.98 185.27
C ALA A 472 27.87 38.93 185.74
N GLY A 473 27.86 40.21 185.34
CA GLY A 473 28.82 41.22 185.78
C GLY A 473 30.27 40.91 185.38
N GLU A 474 31.25 41.15 186.27
CA GLU A 474 32.68 40.96 185.97
C GLU A 474 33.04 39.50 185.61
N GLN A 475 32.30 38.50 186.11
CA GLN A 475 32.53 37.08 185.80
C GLN A 475 32.09 36.71 184.36
N GLY A 476 31.27 37.54 183.71
CA GLY A 476 30.74 37.31 182.37
C GLY A 476 31.55 37.95 181.23
N ARG A 477 32.62 38.72 181.51
CA ARG A 477 33.34 39.50 180.48
C ARG A 477 33.90 38.64 179.33
N GLY A 478 34.45 37.46 179.65
CA GLY A 478 34.94 36.53 178.62
C GLY A 478 33.81 36.00 177.73
N PHE A 479 32.66 35.67 178.32
CA PHE A 479 31.47 35.24 177.59
C PHE A 479 30.87 36.35 176.72
N ALA A 480 30.86 37.60 177.18
CA ALA A 480 30.36 38.74 176.42
C ALA A 480 31.17 38.97 175.12
N VAL A 481 32.50 38.83 175.18
CA VAL A 481 33.37 38.96 173.99
C VAL A 481 33.08 37.84 172.99
N VAL A 482 32.97 36.59 173.45
CA VAL A 482 32.62 35.45 172.59
C VAL A 482 31.24 35.65 171.96
N ALA A 483 30.25 36.10 172.74
CA ALA A 483 28.90 36.35 172.22
C ALA A 483 28.87 37.48 171.18
N ALA A 484 29.64 38.55 171.35
CA ALA A 484 29.78 39.61 170.35
C ALA A 484 30.48 39.14 169.07
N GLU A 485 31.49 38.27 169.17
CA GLU A 485 32.17 37.68 168.03
C GLU A 485 31.26 36.72 167.25
N VAL A 486 30.52 35.85 167.95
CA VAL A 486 29.51 34.97 167.36
C VAL A 486 28.42 35.79 166.66
N ARG A 487 28.00 36.91 167.24
CA ARG A 487 27.02 37.82 166.64
C ARG A 487 27.55 38.45 165.35
N THR A 488 28.81 38.89 165.36
CA THR A 488 29.47 39.47 164.17
C THR A 488 29.62 38.43 163.06
N LEU A 489 29.99 37.20 163.41
CA LEU A 489 30.06 36.08 162.47
C LEU A 489 28.68 35.71 161.89
N ALA A 490 27.63 35.74 162.71
CA ALA A 490 26.26 35.50 162.28
C ALA A 490 25.78 36.57 161.28
N ASN A 491 26.01 37.85 161.57
CA ASN A 491 25.70 38.95 160.63
C ASN A 491 26.49 38.84 159.31
N ARG A 492 27.78 38.48 159.38
CA ARG A 492 28.59 38.21 158.18
C ARG A 492 28.05 37.02 157.37
N SER A 493 27.56 35.99 158.06
CA SER A 493 26.96 34.81 157.43
C SER A 493 25.63 35.14 156.74
N THR A 494 24.78 35.96 157.36
CA THR A 494 23.55 36.49 156.73
C THR A 494 23.88 37.33 155.49
N GLN A 495 24.85 38.24 155.56
CA GLN A 495 25.24 39.04 154.39
C GLN A 495 25.75 38.16 153.25
N ALA A 496 26.63 37.20 153.54
CA ALA A 496 27.14 36.25 152.55
C ALA A 496 26.02 35.38 151.96
N ALA A 497 25.07 34.92 152.77
CA ALA A 497 23.91 34.17 152.30
C ALA A 497 23.02 35.03 151.37
N GLN A 498 22.79 36.30 151.68
CA GLN A 498 22.06 37.22 150.82
C GLN A 498 22.78 37.49 149.48
N ASP A 499 24.09 37.67 149.51
CA ASP A 499 24.89 37.87 148.29
C ASP A 499 24.87 36.61 147.40
N ILE A 500 25.00 35.41 147.98
CA ILE A 500 24.88 34.14 147.26
C ILE A 500 23.46 33.97 146.71
N LYS A 501 22.42 34.27 147.49
CA LYS A 501 21.03 34.20 147.05
C LYS A 501 20.80 35.08 145.82
N LYS A 502 21.31 36.31 145.82
CA LYS A 502 21.24 37.20 144.65
C LYS A 502 21.93 36.61 143.42
N LEU A 503 23.11 36.01 143.57
CA LEU A 503 23.81 35.34 142.45
C LEU A 503 23.03 34.12 141.91
N ILE A 504 22.35 33.38 142.79
CA ILE A 504 21.49 32.26 142.40
C ILE A 504 20.26 32.78 141.66
N ASP A 505 19.57 33.81 142.18
CA ASP A 505 18.41 34.42 141.52
C ASP A 505 18.77 34.96 140.13
N ASP A 506 19.93 35.62 139.99
CA ASP A 506 20.47 36.05 138.70
C ASP A 506 20.76 34.87 137.76
N SER A 507 21.26 33.75 138.29
CA SER A 507 21.56 32.54 137.52
C SER A 507 20.29 31.83 137.05
N VAL A 508 19.25 31.78 137.89
CA VAL A 508 17.91 31.27 137.52
C VAL A 508 17.32 32.12 136.39
N ALA A 509 17.36 33.46 136.52
CA ALA A 509 16.86 34.37 135.50
C ALA A 509 17.60 34.22 134.16
N LYS A 510 18.94 34.11 134.18
CA LYS A 510 19.75 33.89 132.97
C LYS A 510 19.47 32.52 132.33
N THR A 511 19.31 31.48 133.14
CA THR A 511 18.99 30.12 132.67
C THR A 511 17.59 30.07 132.03
N ALA A 512 16.59 30.74 132.62
CA ALA A 512 15.25 30.84 132.06
C ALA A 512 15.22 31.58 130.70
N ASN A 513 15.97 32.68 130.60
CA ASN A 513 16.18 33.37 129.32
C ASN A 513 16.89 32.49 128.29
N GLY A 514 17.93 31.77 128.72
CA GLY A 514 18.65 30.80 127.89
C GLY A 514 17.73 29.69 127.37
N GLN A 515 16.88 29.13 128.22
CA GLN A 515 15.89 28.13 127.85
C GLN A 515 14.93 28.66 126.77
N THR A 516 14.45 29.90 126.89
CA THR A 516 13.57 30.52 125.90
C THR A 516 14.28 30.71 124.55
N LEU A 517 15.55 31.14 124.55
CA LEU A 517 16.33 31.31 123.33
C LEU A 517 16.59 29.97 122.63
N VAL A 518 16.95 28.92 123.37
CA VAL A 518 17.22 27.59 122.81
C VAL A 518 15.93 26.94 122.32
N GLN A 519 14.80 27.11 123.03
CA GLN A 519 13.50 26.63 122.56
C GLN A 519 13.11 27.28 121.23
N ARG A 520 13.26 28.60 121.11
CA ARG A 520 13.05 29.31 119.83
C ARG A 520 14.02 28.84 118.74
N ALA A 521 15.27 28.52 119.08
CA ALA A 521 16.21 27.95 118.13
C ALA A 521 15.77 26.56 117.66
N GLY A 522 15.24 25.71 118.56
CA GLY A 522 14.64 24.42 118.24
C GLY A 522 13.45 24.53 117.28
N GLU A 523 12.49 25.42 117.58
CA GLU A 523 11.34 25.71 116.69
C GLU A 523 11.81 26.16 115.29
N ARG A 524 12.89 26.96 115.21
CA ARG A 524 13.47 27.36 113.92
C ARG A 524 14.13 26.21 113.17
N MET A 525 14.70 25.22 113.85
CA MET A 525 15.23 24.03 113.19
C MET A 525 14.10 23.18 112.60
N GLU A 526 12.97 23.06 113.30
CA GLU A 526 11.77 22.39 112.75
C GLU A 526 11.23 23.11 111.50
N ASP A 527 11.15 24.44 111.53
CA ASP A 527 10.80 25.26 110.36
C ASP A 527 11.75 25.01 109.17
N ILE A 528 13.06 24.90 109.43
CA ILE A 528 14.08 24.62 108.40
C ILE A 528 13.87 23.23 107.80
N VAL A 529 13.68 22.20 108.64
CA VAL A 529 13.41 20.83 108.18
C VAL A 529 12.16 20.80 107.29
N SER A 530 11.09 21.48 107.68
CA SER A 530 9.87 21.59 106.88
C SER A 530 10.10 22.25 105.52
N GLN A 531 10.87 23.35 105.48
CA GLN A 531 11.22 24.04 104.24
C GLN A 531 12.10 23.18 103.32
N ILE A 532 13.10 22.51 103.85
CA ILE A 532 14.00 21.62 103.09
C ILE A 532 13.22 20.43 102.51
N LYS A 533 12.28 19.84 103.26
CA LYS A 533 11.38 18.79 102.75
C LYS A 533 10.53 19.28 101.57
N ARG A 534 10.08 20.54 101.61
CA ARG A 534 9.36 21.20 100.51
C ARG A 534 10.24 21.37 99.27
N VAL A 535 11.50 21.80 99.45
CA VAL A 535 12.49 21.90 98.37
C VAL A 535 12.76 20.53 97.75
N ASN A 536 12.87 19.47 98.56
CA ASN A 536 13.03 18.10 98.06
C ASN A 536 11.86 17.66 97.17
N GLY A 537 10.62 18.03 97.54
CA GLY A 537 9.43 17.82 96.72
C GLY A 537 9.55 18.48 95.34
N LEU A 538 9.94 19.75 95.30
CA LEU A 538 10.16 20.48 94.04
C LEU A 538 11.25 19.83 93.17
N ILE A 539 12.35 19.36 93.77
CA ILE A 539 13.42 18.66 93.05
C ILE A 539 12.89 17.34 92.44
N SER A 540 12.02 16.62 93.16
CA SER A 540 11.37 15.41 92.64
C SER A 540 10.45 15.71 91.44
N GLU A 541 9.70 16.82 91.50
CA GLU A 541 8.87 17.27 90.37
C GLU A 541 9.74 17.63 89.15
N VAL A 542 10.84 18.39 89.35
CA VAL A 542 11.78 18.73 88.27
C VAL A 542 12.41 17.47 87.66
N THR A 543 12.80 16.49 88.47
CA THR A 543 13.35 15.22 87.99
C THR A 543 12.34 14.45 87.15
N THR A 544 11.06 14.44 87.58
CA THR A 544 9.97 13.79 86.84
C THR A 544 9.74 14.48 85.49
N ALA A 545 9.65 15.81 85.49
CA ALA A 545 9.49 16.62 84.28
C ALA A 545 10.67 16.46 83.31
N ALA A 546 11.91 16.39 83.82
CA ALA A 546 13.09 16.18 82.99
C ALA A 546 13.10 14.79 82.33
N ASN A 547 12.64 13.73 83.03
CA ASN A 547 12.50 12.40 82.46
C ASN A 547 11.41 12.33 81.37
N GLU A 548 10.28 13.02 81.58
CA GLU A 548 9.24 13.17 80.55
C GLU A 548 9.75 13.93 79.33
N GLN A 549 10.47 15.04 79.54
CA GLN A 549 11.12 15.79 78.46
C GLN A 549 12.12 14.95 77.69
N SER A 550 12.94 14.14 78.36
CA SER A 550 13.89 13.22 77.72
C SER A 550 13.16 12.23 76.80
N THR A 551 12.04 11.67 77.27
CA THR A 551 11.20 10.76 76.48
C THR A 551 10.59 11.49 75.27
N GLY A 552 10.07 12.70 75.47
CA GLY A 552 9.52 13.54 74.39
C GLY A 552 10.57 13.90 73.34
N ILE A 553 11.79 14.28 73.77
CA ILE A 553 12.91 14.58 72.87
C ILE A 553 13.30 13.33 72.07
N SER A 554 13.30 12.14 72.68
CA SER A 554 13.58 10.90 71.94
C SER A 554 12.57 10.65 70.82
N GLN A 555 11.28 10.96 71.04
CA GLN A 555 10.25 10.83 70.01
C GLN A 555 10.41 11.87 68.90
N VAL A 556 10.72 13.13 69.27
CA VAL A 556 11.02 14.19 68.29
C VAL A 556 12.24 13.83 67.45
N ASN A 557 13.29 13.27 68.06
CA ASN A 557 14.49 12.84 67.34
C ASN A 557 14.21 11.73 66.31
N GLN A 558 13.33 10.77 66.65
CA GLN A 558 12.86 9.77 65.69
C GLN A 558 12.09 10.42 64.52
N ALA A 559 11.22 11.39 64.81
CA ALA A 559 10.48 12.12 63.77
C ALA A 559 11.42 12.94 62.86
N VAL A 560 12.44 13.59 63.42
CA VAL A 560 13.47 14.31 62.66
C VAL A 560 14.25 13.35 61.74
N THR A 561 14.61 12.17 62.24
CA THR A 561 15.29 11.14 61.43
C THR A 561 14.42 10.66 60.26
N GLN A 562 13.12 10.47 60.50
CA GLN A 562 12.19 10.09 59.43
C GLN A 562 12.00 11.21 58.39
N LEU A 563 11.93 12.47 58.84
CA LEU A 563 11.88 13.62 57.94
C LEU A 563 13.16 13.77 57.11
N ASP A 564 14.33 13.45 57.67
CA ASP A 564 15.59 13.42 56.92
C ASP A 564 15.56 12.36 55.82
N GLN A 565 15.12 11.14 56.12
CA GLN A 565 14.95 10.09 55.11
C GLN A 565 13.99 10.53 54.00
N MET A 566 12.83 11.09 54.35
CA MET A 566 11.88 11.59 53.35
C MET A 566 12.45 12.73 52.51
N THR A 567 13.30 13.58 53.11
CA THR A 567 13.97 14.67 52.40
C THR A 567 14.98 14.13 51.39
N GLN A 568 15.72 13.07 51.73
CA GLN A 568 16.61 12.38 50.79
C GLN A 568 15.84 11.67 49.66
N GLU A 569 14.72 11.01 49.97
CA GLU A 569 13.83 10.41 48.97
C GLU A 569 13.26 11.46 48.01
N ASN A 570 12.85 12.63 48.53
CA ASN A 570 12.40 13.75 47.71
C ASN A 570 13.51 14.27 46.79
N ALA A 571 14.76 14.31 47.25
CA ALA A 571 15.89 14.71 46.41
C ALA A 571 16.07 13.74 45.23
N ALA A 572 16.01 12.42 45.49
CA ALA A 572 16.09 11.41 44.45
C ALA A 572 14.91 11.49 43.46
N LEU A 573 13.69 11.67 43.96
CA LEU A 573 12.48 11.84 43.13
C LEU A 573 12.56 13.09 42.25
N VAL A 574 13.16 14.16 42.74
CA VAL A 574 13.38 15.39 41.97
C VAL A 574 14.34 15.15 40.82
N GLU A 575 15.46 14.45 41.05
CA GLU A 575 16.40 14.09 39.98
C GLU A 575 15.75 13.19 38.92
N GLU A 576 15.00 12.17 39.36
CA GLU A 576 14.27 11.26 38.46
C GLU A 576 13.22 12.02 37.64
N SER A 577 12.44 12.90 38.28
CA SER A 577 11.41 13.71 37.62
C SER A 577 12.00 14.69 36.61
N ALA A 578 13.14 15.31 36.93
CA ALA A 578 13.86 16.19 36.02
C ALA A 578 14.37 15.43 34.79
N ALA A 579 14.99 14.26 34.99
CA ALA A 579 15.48 13.41 33.91
C ALA A 579 14.36 12.87 33.01
N ALA A 580 13.24 12.44 33.60
CA ALA A 580 12.06 12.00 32.87
C ALA A 580 11.44 13.13 32.04
N SER A 581 11.34 14.33 32.61
CA SER A 581 10.82 15.51 31.91
C SER A 581 11.71 15.92 30.74
N ASP A 582 13.04 15.88 30.92
CA ASP A 582 13.97 16.17 29.83
C ASP A 582 13.84 15.15 28.69
N SER A 583 13.71 13.86 29.04
CA SER A 583 13.49 12.78 28.05
C SER A 583 12.17 12.96 27.27
N LEU A 584 11.08 13.32 27.96
CA LEU A 584 9.79 13.60 27.33
C LEU A 584 9.85 14.83 26.40
N SER A 585 10.56 15.88 26.82
CA SER A 585 10.80 17.08 26.00
C SER A 585 11.58 16.74 24.72
N GLN A 586 12.65 15.92 24.84
CA GLN A 586 13.44 15.46 23.70
C GLN A 586 12.61 14.61 22.72
N GLU A 587 11.78 13.68 23.22
CA GLU A 587 10.93 12.86 22.33
C GLU A 587 9.83 13.70 21.66
N ALA A 588 9.23 14.66 22.36
CA ALA A 588 8.29 15.61 21.78
C ALA A 588 8.93 16.47 20.67
N GLN A 589 10.17 16.92 20.89
CA GLN A 589 10.93 17.66 19.88
C GLN A 589 11.26 16.77 18.67
N ARG A 590 11.64 15.51 18.91
CA ARG A 590 11.89 14.52 17.86
C ARG A 590 10.64 14.24 17.03
N LEU A 591 9.48 14.07 17.65
CA LEU A 591 8.19 13.92 16.96
C LEU A 591 7.87 15.16 16.12
N THR A 592 8.07 16.35 16.69
CA THR A 592 7.89 17.62 15.97
C THR A 592 8.81 17.72 14.74
N GLN A 593 10.06 17.27 14.86
CA GLN A 593 11.01 17.28 13.76
C GLN A 593 10.64 16.27 12.67
N ILE A 594 10.19 15.06 13.05
CA ILE A 594 9.71 14.03 12.10
C ILE A 594 8.49 14.55 11.33
N ILE A 595 7.55 15.20 12.02
CA ILE A 595 6.34 15.75 11.41
C ILE A 595 6.68 16.99 10.57
N GLY A 596 7.67 17.78 10.99
CA GLY A 596 8.12 18.99 10.28
C GLY A 596 8.68 18.74 8.88
N VAL A 597 8.97 17.48 8.52
CA VAL A 597 9.29 17.08 7.14
C VAL A 597 8.08 17.24 6.22
N PHE A 598 6.86 17.03 6.73
CA PHE A 598 5.62 17.13 5.97
C PHE A 598 5.11 18.57 5.92
N ARG A 599 4.68 19.04 4.75
CA ARG A 599 3.89 20.29 4.67
C ARG A 599 2.45 19.99 5.03
N LEU A 600 2.05 20.47 6.21
CA LEU A 600 0.69 20.41 6.69
C LEU A 600 -0.07 21.66 6.30
N SER A 601 -1.37 21.53 6.08
CA SER A 601 -2.19 22.70 5.75
C SER A 601 -2.33 23.61 6.98
N GLU A 602 -2.43 24.92 6.75
CA GLU A 602 -2.68 25.84 7.86
C GLU A 602 -4.10 25.66 8.38
N ARG A 603 -4.28 25.83 9.70
CA ARG A 603 -5.61 25.83 10.29
C ARG A 603 -6.26 27.14 9.88
N ALA A 604 -7.36 27.09 9.13
CA ALA A 604 -8.18 28.29 8.96
C ALA A 604 -8.58 28.76 10.37
N PRO A 605 -8.33 30.03 10.74
CA PRO A 605 -8.72 30.54 12.04
C PRO A 605 -10.24 30.39 12.16
N SER A 606 -10.67 29.61 13.15
CA SER A 606 -12.07 29.38 13.50
C SER A 606 -12.71 30.63 14.09
#